data_AF-A0A1I4LZ65-F1
#
_entry.id   AF-A0A1I4LZ65-F1
#
_cell.length_a   1.000
_cell.length_b   1.000
_cell.length_c   1.000
_cell.angle_alpha   90.00
_cell.angle_beta   90.00
_cell.angle_gamma   90.00
#
_symmetry.space_group_name_H-M   'P 1'
#
loop_
_entity.id
_entity.type
_entity.pdbx_description
1 polymer ?
#
loop_
_entity_poly.entity_id
_entity_poly.type
_entity_poly.pdbx_seq_one_letter_code
_entity_poly.pdbx_strand_id
1 'polypeptide(L)'
;MTTSSEAAGGWWRLGPERWLLALAALLLVVALVDPGVSLDRGRFDHVVVLDVTQSMNVTDELIAGQPASRLDFAKQALRGALLKLPCGSKVGWAIFTEYRALLLFAPIEVCANLDELRSTLARIDSRMAWSGNSEIAKGLHSAIVIARELPEKPSLVFVTDGQEAPPINPRYRPAFDDKPGEVPGLIVGVGDMLPSPIPKRDPQGRPLGFWRADEVMQTDPRSQGRATSVPGEKMVDGPADGVAAPMLGATPGREHLSALREGYLQMLAQEQGLSFLRLQTPQGLEAALMAPALAKPLPVRTGGRTALAAVALGVLLLRYLLPWLHRRPRPN
;
A
#
# COMPACT_ATOMS: atom_id res chain seq x y z
N MET A 1 10.45 -92.76 25.15
CA MET A 1 9.09 -92.20 25.26
C MET A 1 9.20 -90.82 25.89
N THR A 2 8.62 -89.84 25.18
CA THR A 2 8.19 -88.50 25.61
C THR A 2 9.20 -87.52 26.21
N THR A 3 9.66 -86.66 25.29
CA THR A 3 10.13 -85.29 25.46
C THR A 3 9.12 -84.38 26.17
N SER A 4 9.57 -83.51 27.07
CA SER A 4 8.88 -82.25 27.41
C SER A 4 9.88 -81.11 27.31
N SER A 5 9.75 -80.35 26.23
CA SER A 5 10.44 -79.08 25.97
C SER A 5 9.40 -77.99 26.18
N GLU A 6 9.44 -77.31 27.32
CA GLU A 6 8.70 -76.06 27.53
C GLU A 6 9.45 -74.94 26.80
N ALA A 7 8.94 -74.59 25.62
CA ALA A 7 9.39 -73.44 24.87
C ALA A 7 8.94 -72.15 25.58
N ALA A 8 9.92 -71.38 26.07
CA ALA A 8 9.75 -70.05 26.62
C ALA A 8 8.96 -69.13 25.66
N GLY A 9 7.92 -68.51 26.21
CA GLY A 9 6.94 -67.71 25.50
C GLY A 9 7.52 -66.50 24.78
N GLY A 10 7.07 -66.30 23.54
CA GLY A 10 7.50 -65.25 22.64
C GLY A 10 7.23 -63.83 23.16
N TRP A 11 8.31 -63.08 23.38
CA TRP A 11 8.28 -61.67 23.75
C TRP A 11 8.65 -60.74 22.57
N TRP A 12 8.42 -61.13 21.30
CA TRP A 12 8.89 -60.29 20.16
C TRP A 12 7.99 -60.24 18.92
N ARG A 13 6.68 -60.46 19.02
CA ARG A 13 5.76 -60.09 17.91
C ARG A 13 5.35 -58.63 18.05
N LEU A 14 6.25 -57.74 17.67
CA LEU A 14 5.98 -56.31 17.49
C LEU A 14 4.98 -56.13 16.34
N GLY A 15 3.69 -56.00 16.67
CA GLY A 15 2.66 -55.70 15.68
C GLY A 15 2.88 -54.34 15.01
N PRO A 16 2.34 -54.12 13.79
CA PRO A 16 2.44 -52.86 13.05
C PRO A 16 1.94 -51.63 13.84
N GLU A 17 1.09 -51.84 14.86
CA GLU A 17 0.54 -50.77 15.70
C GLU A 17 1.57 -50.10 16.63
N ARG A 18 2.60 -50.83 17.08
CA ARG A 18 3.67 -50.25 17.92
C ARG A 18 4.59 -49.34 17.10
N TRP A 19 4.75 -49.64 15.81
CA TRP A 19 5.49 -48.78 14.87
C TRP A 19 4.79 -47.45 14.62
N LEU A 20 3.45 -47.44 14.56
CA LEU A 20 2.68 -46.18 14.46
C LEU A 20 2.84 -45.29 15.70
N LEU A 21 2.88 -45.89 16.90
CA LEU A 21 3.15 -45.14 18.14
C LEU A 21 4.58 -44.60 18.20
N ALA A 22 5.56 -45.41 17.81
CA ALA A 22 6.95 -44.97 17.74
C ALA A 22 7.13 -43.83 16.72
N LEU A 23 6.48 -43.91 15.56
CA LEU A 23 6.47 -42.86 14.54
C LEU A 23 5.80 -41.58 15.05
N ALA A 24 4.64 -41.67 15.71
CA ALA A 24 3.97 -40.51 16.28
C ALA A 24 4.80 -39.85 17.39
N ALA A 25 5.41 -40.64 18.27
CA ALA A 25 6.31 -40.12 19.31
C ALA A 25 7.54 -39.43 18.69
N LEU A 26 8.14 -40.03 17.66
CA LEU A 26 9.26 -39.42 16.93
C LEU A 26 8.86 -38.09 16.28
N LEU A 27 7.72 -38.03 15.59
CA LEU A 27 7.21 -36.81 14.97
C LEU A 27 6.96 -35.70 16.01
N LEU A 28 6.44 -36.04 17.19
CA LEU A 28 6.26 -35.09 18.29
C LEU A 28 7.60 -34.60 18.85
N VAL A 29 8.59 -35.48 19.02
CA VAL A 29 9.94 -35.08 19.44
C VAL A 29 10.58 -34.15 18.42
N VAL A 30 10.48 -34.47 17.13
CA VAL A 30 10.97 -33.59 16.04
C VAL A 30 10.21 -32.26 16.02
N ALA A 31 8.90 -32.25 16.29
CA ALA A 31 8.13 -31.02 16.41
C ALA A 31 8.61 -30.10 17.53
N LEU A 32 9.14 -30.65 18.63
CA LEU A 32 9.72 -29.85 19.73
C LEU A 32 11.01 -29.13 19.33
N VAL A 33 11.79 -29.71 18.39
CA VAL A 33 13.00 -29.09 17.84
C VAL A 33 12.68 -27.96 16.84
N ASP A 34 11.43 -27.90 16.36
CA ASP A 34 10.94 -26.95 15.36
C ASP A 34 11.89 -26.83 14.13
N PRO A 35 12.06 -27.93 13.35
CA PRO A 35 12.77 -27.86 12.09
C PRO A 35 12.02 -26.88 11.19
N GLY A 36 12.59 -25.68 11.06
CA GLY A 36 12.01 -24.64 10.24
C GLY A 36 12.31 -24.92 8.79
N VAL A 37 11.32 -24.78 7.93
CA VAL A 37 11.53 -24.77 6.49
C VAL A 37 11.55 -23.30 6.05
N SER A 38 12.57 -22.92 5.28
CA SER A 38 12.59 -21.62 4.62
C SER A 38 11.59 -21.65 3.48
N LEU A 39 10.47 -20.95 3.66
CA LEU A 39 9.46 -20.75 2.63
C LEU A 39 9.56 -19.32 2.13
N ASP A 40 9.59 -19.15 0.82
CA ASP A 40 9.53 -17.83 0.21
C ASP A 40 8.13 -17.25 0.42
N ARG A 41 8.08 -16.10 1.10
CA ARG A 41 6.88 -15.28 1.21
C ARG A 41 7.11 -13.95 0.51
N GLY A 42 6.04 -13.41 -0.06
CA GLY A 42 6.05 -12.04 -0.56
C GLY A 42 6.22 -11.07 0.60
N ARG A 43 7.32 -10.32 0.63
CA ARG A 43 7.48 -9.11 1.45
C ARG A 43 7.13 -7.91 0.60
N PHE A 44 6.56 -6.89 1.21
CA PHE A 44 6.20 -5.65 0.53
C PHE A 44 6.95 -4.50 1.18
N ASP A 45 7.78 -3.81 0.40
CA ASP A 45 8.49 -2.63 0.87
C ASP A 45 7.88 -1.41 0.19
N HIS A 46 7.36 -0.47 0.98
CA HIS A 46 6.70 0.74 0.48
C HIS A 46 7.31 2.00 1.10
N VAL A 47 7.41 3.06 0.29
CA VAL A 47 7.43 4.43 0.78
C VAL A 47 6.10 5.06 0.39
N VAL A 48 5.32 5.45 1.39
CA VAL A 48 4.03 6.09 1.16
C VAL A 48 4.20 7.59 1.31
N VAL A 49 3.93 8.31 0.24
CA VAL A 49 3.91 9.77 0.17
C VAL A 49 2.47 10.22 0.33
N LEU A 50 2.20 10.99 1.38
CA LEU A 50 0.91 11.60 1.63
C LEU A 50 0.91 13.05 1.16
N ASP A 51 0.02 13.37 0.25
CA ASP A 51 -0.31 14.75 -0.08
C ASP A 51 -0.94 15.43 1.16
N VAL A 52 -0.28 16.49 1.65
CA VAL A 52 -0.73 17.27 2.80
C VAL A 52 -1.17 18.68 2.41
N THR A 53 -1.39 18.93 1.11
CA THR A 53 -1.86 20.22 0.58
C THR A 53 -3.31 20.50 0.99
N GLN A 54 -3.79 21.72 0.72
CA GLN A 54 -5.06 22.17 1.29
C GLN A 54 -6.28 21.47 0.69
N SER A 55 -6.22 21.00 -0.56
CA SER A 55 -7.29 20.23 -1.19
C SER A 55 -7.55 18.90 -0.48
N MET A 56 -6.52 18.32 0.15
CA MET A 56 -6.64 17.11 0.96
C MET A 56 -7.40 17.31 2.29
N ASN A 57 -7.66 18.56 2.68
CA ASN A 57 -8.52 18.88 3.84
C ASN A 57 -10.01 18.89 3.52
N VAL A 58 -10.40 18.76 2.25
CA VAL A 58 -11.81 18.71 1.83
C VAL A 58 -12.50 17.52 2.49
N THR A 59 -13.69 17.76 3.02
CA THR A 59 -14.45 16.78 3.81
C THR A 59 -15.56 16.13 2.98
N ASP A 60 -15.18 15.45 1.90
CA ASP A 60 -16.06 14.76 0.96
C ASP A 60 -15.98 13.22 1.07
N GLU A 61 -15.21 12.71 2.04
CA GLU A 61 -15.11 11.29 2.35
C GLU A 61 -15.89 10.91 3.61
N LEU A 62 -16.11 9.61 3.81
CA LEU A 62 -16.86 9.11 4.98
C LEU A 62 -16.03 8.11 5.79
N ILE A 63 -15.93 8.38 7.09
CA ILE A 63 -15.36 7.47 8.09
C ILE A 63 -16.46 7.08 9.07
N ALA A 64 -16.85 5.80 9.07
CA ALA A 64 -17.93 5.29 9.93
C ALA A 64 -19.23 6.14 9.82
N GLY A 65 -19.55 6.61 8.61
CA GLY A 65 -20.73 7.43 8.31
C GLY A 65 -20.60 8.91 8.69
N GLN A 66 -19.45 9.36 9.19
CA GLN A 66 -19.19 10.77 9.49
C GLN A 66 -18.33 11.41 8.38
N PRO A 67 -18.60 12.66 7.97
CA PRO A 67 -17.73 13.40 7.05
C PRO A 67 -16.30 13.47 7.57
N ALA A 68 -15.34 13.14 6.72
CA ALA A 68 -13.92 13.13 7.03
C ALA A 68 -13.13 13.77 5.90
N SER A 69 -11.96 14.31 6.24
CA SER A 69 -11.05 14.84 5.22
C SER A 69 -10.49 13.71 4.35
N ARG A 70 -10.13 14.02 3.10
CA ARG A 70 -9.43 13.07 2.21
C ARG A 70 -8.15 12.53 2.86
N LEU A 71 -7.38 13.40 3.53
CA LEU A 71 -6.18 12.99 4.26
C LEU A 71 -6.50 12.02 5.40
N ASP A 72 -7.54 12.27 6.19
CA ASP A 72 -7.93 11.38 7.29
C ASP A 72 -8.46 10.04 6.78
N PHE A 73 -9.19 10.05 5.66
CA PHE A 73 -9.67 8.83 5.01
C PHE A 73 -8.50 7.97 4.50
N ALA A 74 -7.53 8.60 3.83
CA ALA A 74 -6.28 7.94 3.43
C ALA A 74 -5.51 7.36 4.62
N LYS A 75 -5.35 8.13 5.70
CA LYS A 75 -4.69 7.68 6.94
C LYS A 75 -5.43 6.50 7.57
N GLN A 76 -6.76 6.49 7.55
CA GLN A 76 -7.53 5.36 8.07
C GLN A 76 -7.31 4.09 7.24
N ALA A 77 -7.35 4.21 5.91
CA ALA A 77 -7.10 3.08 5.01
C ALA A 77 -5.68 2.52 5.19
N LEU A 78 -4.67 3.40 5.27
CA LEU A 78 -3.28 3.00 5.53
C LEU A 78 -3.11 2.32 6.89
N ARG A 79 -3.78 2.82 7.93
CA ARG A 79 -3.78 2.19 9.25
C ARG A 79 -4.37 0.78 9.21
N GLY A 80 -5.40 0.55 8.39
CA GLY A 80 -5.94 -0.79 8.12
C GLY A 80 -4.91 -1.68 7.42
N ALA A 81 -4.27 -1.16 6.36
CA ALA A 81 -3.26 -1.88 5.60
C ALA A 81 -2.04 -2.33 6.42
N LEU A 82 -1.56 -1.51 7.35
CA LEU A 82 -0.47 -1.89 8.25
C LEU A 82 -0.77 -3.16 9.07
N LEU A 83 -2.05 -3.43 9.37
CA LEU A 83 -2.46 -4.64 10.11
C LEU A 83 -2.53 -5.88 9.23
N LYS A 84 -2.55 -5.72 7.91
CA LYS A 84 -2.73 -6.80 6.94
C LYS A 84 -1.44 -7.18 6.23
N LEU A 85 -0.49 -6.24 6.14
CA LEU A 85 0.82 -6.51 5.57
C LEU A 85 1.51 -7.68 6.30
N PRO A 86 2.11 -8.64 5.56
CA PRO A 86 2.82 -9.74 6.18
C PRO A 86 4.07 -9.25 6.91
N CYS A 87 4.36 -9.83 8.08
CA CYS A 87 5.58 -9.51 8.81
C CYS A 87 6.83 -9.72 7.95
N GLY A 88 7.81 -8.83 8.11
CA GLY A 88 8.97 -8.68 7.23
C GLY A 88 8.79 -7.61 6.15
N SER A 89 7.55 -7.18 5.89
CA SER A 89 7.25 -6.01 5.05
C SER A 89 7.75 -4.73 5.73
N LYS A 90 8.13 -3.74 4.93
CA LYS A 90 8.66 -2.46 5.43
C LYS A 90 7.86 -1.29 4.90
N VAL A 91 7.61 -0.30 5.76
CA VAL A 91 6.88 0.90 5.38
C VAL A 91 7.62 2.13 5.88
N GLY A 92 7.80 3.10 4.98
CA GLY A 92 8.32 4.43 5.30
C GLY A 92 7.27 5.50 4.99
N TRP A 93 7.31 6.60 5.74
CA TRP A 93 6.45 7.76 5.50
C TRP A 93 7.20 8.89 4.81
N ALA A 94 6.51 9.52 3.88
CA ALA A 94 6.90 10.75 3.23
C ALA A 94 5.66 11.66 3.12
N ILE A 95 5.89 12.95 2.95
CA ILE A 95 4.83 13.92 2.67
C ILE A 95 5.12 14.65 1.38
N PHE A 96 4.08 15.12 0.71
CA PHE A 96 4.16 15.99 -0.44
C PHE A 96 3.46 17.32 -0.15
N THR A 97 4.11 18.42 -0.53
CA THR A 97 3.55 19.76 -0.48
C THR A 97 4.28 20.63 -1.49
N GLU A 98 3.55 21.57 -2.10
CA GLU A 98 4.02 22.40 -3.20
C GLU A 98 4.49 21.57 -4.39
N TYR A 99 5.79 21.32 -4.57
CA TYR A 99 6.34 20.66 -5.76
C TYR A 99 7.28 19.50 -5.44
N ARG A 100 7.48 19.13 -4.17
CA ARG A 100 8.45 18.11 -3.76
C ARG A 100 7.92 17.19 -2.69
N ALA A 101 8.39 15.95 -2.72
CA ALA A 101 8.19 15.00 -1.64
C ALA A 101 9.35 15.11 -0.63
N LEU A 102 9.05 14.87 0.65
CA LEU A 102 10.02 14.83 1.74
C LEU A 102 9.86 13.54 2.50
N LEU A 103 10.93 12.74 2.58
CA LEU A 103 10.97 11.53 3.38
C LEU A 103 11.00 11.91 4.87
N LEU A 104 10.01 11.44 5.64
CA LEU A 104 9.98 11.61 7.09
C LEU A 104 10.88 10.57 7.77
N PHE A 105 10.80 9.31 7.31
CA PHE A 105 11.75 8.26 7.68
C PHE A 105 11.75 7.12 6.66
N ALA A 106 12.90 6.44 6.56
CA ALA A 106 13.09 5.31 5.66
C ALA A 106 12.27 4.07 6.09
N PRO A 107 11.93 3.16 5.16
CA PRO A 107 11.10 2.00 5.48
C PRO A 107 11.61 1.14 6.62
N ILE A 108 10.78 0.96 7.64
CA ILE A 108 11.03 0.11 8.81
C ILE A 108 10.06 -1.07 8.84
N GLU A 109 10.46 -2.17 9.48
CA GLU A 109 9.66 -3.40 9.51
C GLU A 109 8.35 -3.19 10.28
N VAL A 110 7.24 -3.61 9.66
CA VAL A 110 5.88 -3.27 10.10
C VAL A 110 5.52 -3.95 11.42
N CYS A 111 5.76 -5.24 11.58
CA CYS A 111 5.31 -5.97 12.78
C CYS A 111 6.09 -5.57 14.04
N ALA A 112 7.39 -5.29 13.92
CA ALA A 112 8.25 -4.87 15.01
C ALA A 112 8.02 -3.41 15.42
N ASN A 113 7.54 -2.55 14.52
CA ASN A 113 7.39 -1.11 14.75
C ASN A 113 5.96 -0.61 14.45
N LEU A 114 4.95 -1.46 14.66
CA LEU A 114 3.57 -1.16 14.27
C LEU A 114 3.02 0.08 14.99
N ASP A 115 3.35 0.23 16.27
CA ASP A 115 2.86 1.33 17.10
C ASP A 115 3.54 2.65 16.71
N GLU A 116 4.83 2.63 16.39
CA GLU A 116 5.57 3.78 15.85
C GLU A 116 5.01 4.20 14.49
N LEU A 117 4.80 3.26 13.57
CA LEU A 117 4.21 3.53 12.25
C LEU A 117 2.82 4.13 12.37
N ARG A 118 1.96 3.59 13.23
CA ARG A 118 0.60 4.09 13.43
C ARG A 118 0.58 5.44 14.14
N SER A 119 1.43 5.65 15.14
CA SER A 119 1.48 6.91 15.89
C SER A 119 2.07 8.05 15.06
N THR A 120 3.07 7.77 14.23
CA THR A 120 3.63 8.74 13.29
C THR A 120 2.63 9.07 12.19
N LEU A 121 1.98 8.07 11.59
CA LEU A 121 0.90 8.28 10.62
C LEU A 121 -0.22 9.17 11.19
N ALA A 122 -0.62 8.94 12.45
CA ALA A 122 -1.65 9.74 13.11
C ALA A 122 -1.27 11.24 13.22
N ARG A 123 0.03 11.54 13.37
CA ARG A 123 0.58 12.91 13.48
C ARG A 123 0.81 13.60 12.13
N ILE A 124 0.70 12.91 11.01
CA ILE A 124 0.78 13.55 9.70
C ILE A 124 -0.50 14.36 9.48
N ASP A 125 -0.35 15.66 9.26
CA ASP A 125 -1.46 16.58 9.02
C ASP A 125 -1.03 17.77 8.13
N SER A 126 -2.02 18.55 7.70
CA SER A 126 -1.81 19.65 6.76
C SER A 126 -0.95 20.80 7.29
N ARG A 127 -0.65 20.86 8.60
CA ARG A 127 0.26 21.90 9.16
C ARG A 127 1.72 21.61 8.84
N MET A 128 2.02 20.39 8.39
CA MET A 128 3.34 20.05 7.84
C MET A 128 3.56 20.65 6.45
N ALA A 129 2.50 21.13 5.79
CA ALA A 129 2.61 21.81 4.50
C ALA A 129 3.20 23.21 4.70
N TRP A 130 4.31 23.52 4.01
CA TRP A 130 4.85 24.88 3.99
C TRP A 130 4.12 25.77 2.97
N SER A 131 3.41 25.15 2.02
CA SER A 131 2.56 25.82 1.02
C SER A 131 1.27 25.03 0.85
N GLY A 132 0.16 25.76 0.67
CA GLY A 132 -1.15 25.16 0.39
C GLY A 132 -1.35 24.74 -1.07
N ASN A 133 -0.43 25.15 -1.93
CA ASN A 133 -0.41 24.92 -3.37
C ASN A 133 0.13 23.52 -3.70
N SER A 134 -0.10 23.07 -4.93
CA SER A 134 0.27 21.73 -5.41
C SER A 134 0.72 21.77 -6.88
N GLU A 135 1.87 21.16 -7.12
CA GLU A 135 2.44 20.79 -8.42
C GLU A 135 2.62 19.26 -8.45
N ILE A 136 1.51 18.52 -8.60
CA ILE A 136 1.41 17.06 -8.46
C ILE A 136 2.40 16.34 -9.38
N ALA A 137 2.51 16.72 -10.65
CA ALA A 137 3.46 16.11 -11.57
C ALA A 137 4.90 16.20 -11.05
N LYS A 138 5.33 17.39 -10.59
CA LYS A 138 6.68 17.58 -10.02
C LYS A 138 6.86 16.81 -8.72
N GLY A 139 5.84 16.83 -7.87
CA GLY A 139 5.80 16.10 -6.61
C GLY A 139 6.00 14.60 -6.81
N LEU A 140 5.31 14.04 -7.79
CA LEU A 140 5.43 12.63 -8.16
C LEU A 140 6.82 12.29 -8.68
N HIS A 141 7.41 13.12 -9.54
CA HIS A 141 8.78 12.92 -10.02
C HIS A 141 9.77 12.96 -8.84
N SER A 142 9.61 13.93 -7.94
CA SER A 142 10.41 14.04 -6.71
C SER A 142 10.26 12.79 -5.82
N ALA A 143 9.07 12.23 -5.71
CA ALA A 143 8.79 11.02 -4.94
C ALA A 143 9.42 9.76 -5.56
N ILE A 144 9.40 9.63 -6.89
CA ILE A 144 10.07 8.54 -7.61
C ILE A 144 11.57 8.55 -7.33
N VAL A 145 12.20 9.74 -7.36
CA VAL A 145 13.62 9.88 -7.01
C VAL A 145 13.90 9.40 -5.59
N ILE A 146 13.07 9.77 -4.60
CA ILE A 146 13.23 9.29 -3.22
C ILE A 146 13.18 7.76 -3.14
N ALA A 147 12.21 7.13 -3.78
CA ALA A 147 12.07 5.67 -3.76
C ALA A 147 13.25 4.96 -4.46
N ARG A 148 13.77 5.54 -5.57
CA ARG A 148 14.91 5.01 -6.33
C ARG A 148 16.21 5.03 -5.54
N GLU A 149 16.46 6.11 -4.79
CA GLU A 149 17.72 6.33 -4.06
C GLU A 149 17.79 5.56 -2.73
N LEU A 150 16.68 4.99 -2.25
CA LEU A 150 16.67 4.21 -1.02
C LEU A 150 17.34 2.83 -1.23
N PRO A 151 18.13 2.32 -0.25
CA PRO A 151 18.94 1.12 -0.43
C PRO A 151 18.17 -0.13 -0.86
N GLU A 152 16.96 -0.30 -0.34
CA GLU A 152 16.13 -1.48 -0.63
C GLU A 152 15.20 -1.27 -1.82
N LYS A 153 15.22 -0.10 -2.48
CA LYS A 153 14.35 0.26 -3.60
C LYS A 153 12.89 -0.10 -3.32
N PRO A 154 12.28 0.49 -2.28
CA PRO A 154 10.87 0.25 -1.98
C PRO A 154 10.00 0.71 -3.15
N SER A 155 8.81 0.12 -3.25
CA SER A 155 7.80 0.62 -4.17
C SER A 155 7.24 1.95 -3.68
N LEU A 156 6.87 2.82 -4.63
CA LEU A 156 6.29 4.13 -4.32
C LEU A 156 4.77 4.02 -4.20
N VAL A 157 4.19 4.60 -3.15
CA VAL A 157 2.73 4.78 -3.01
C VAL A 157 2.46 6.27 -2.87
N PHE A 158 1.92 6.91 -3.89
CA PHE A 158 1.67 8.36 -3.90
C PHE A 158 0.17 8.63 -3.72
N VAL A 159 -0.21 9.19 -2.58
CA VAL A 159 -1.62 9.40 -2.20
C VAL A 159 -1.98 10.86 -2.37
N THR A 160 -2.93 11.18 -3.25
CA THR A 160 -3.32 12.57 -3.60
C THR A 160 -4.73 12.61 -4.19
N ASP A 161 -5.36 13.78 -4.23
CA ASP A 161 -6.56 14.04 -5.03
C ASP A 161 -6.25 14.47 -6.47
N GLY A 162 -4.98 14.74 -6.78
CA GLY A 162 -4.51 15.14 -8.10
C GLY A 162 -4.85 16.57 -8.50
N GLN A 163 -5.26 17.43 -7.56
CA GLN A 163 -5.49 18.83 -7.87
C GLN A 163 -4.15 19.56 -8.05
N GLU A 164 -3.97 20.17 -9.21
CA GLU A 164 -2.88 21.12 -9.48
C GLU A 164 -3.33 22.54 -9.10
N ALA A 165 -2.62 23.20 -8.18
CA ALA A 165 -2.97 24.51 -7.65
C ALA A 165 -1.73 25.43 -7.61
N PRO A 166 -1.62 26.44 -8.50
CA PRO A 166 -2.55 26.77 -9.59
C PRO A 166 -2.61 25.67 -10.65
N PRO A 167 -3.67 25.63 -11.47
CA PRO A 167 -3.72 24.69 -12.58
C PRO A 167 -2.56 24.88 -13.52
N ILE A 168 -1.98 23.77 -13.99
CA ILE A 168 -0.85 23.80 -14.91
C ILE A 168 -1.36 23.69 -16.34
N ASN A 169 -0.84 24.53 -17.24
CA ASN A 169 -1.11 24.36 -18.66
C ASN A 169 -0.41 23.10 -19.17
N PRO A 170 -1.11 22.18 -19.89
CA PRO A 170 -0.49 20.96 -20.41
C PRO A 170 0.79 21.19 -21.22
N ARG A 171 0.91 22.33 -21.92
CA ARG A 171 2.12 22.70 -22.69
C ARG A 171 3.35 22.92 -21.79
N TYR A 172 3.16 23.34 -20.55
CA TYR A 172 4.23 23.65 -19.59
C TYR A 172 4.36 22.58 -18.51
N ARG A 173 3.60 21.49 -18.60
CA ARG A 173 3.71 20.37 -17.68
C ARG A 173 5.11 19.76 -17.81
N PRO A 174 5.82 19.50 -16.70
CA PRO A 174 7.09 18.79 -16.75
C PRO A 174 6.93 17.43 -17.43
N ALA A 175 7.78 17.15 -18.42
CA ALA A 175 7.89 15.82 -18.98
C ALA A 175 8.56 14.88 -17.96
N PHE A 176 8.20 13.60 -18.02
CA PHE A 176 8.90 12.56 -17.27
C PHE A 176 10.04 12.03 -18.15
N ASP A 177 11.26 12.46 -17.84
CA ASP A 177 12.45 12.15 -18.64
C ASP A 177 13.19 10.88 -18.15
N ASP A 178 12.75 10.31 -17.02
CA ASP A 178 13.27 9.07 -16.43
C ASP A 178 12.65 7.82 -17.11
N LYS A 179 13.20 6.63 -16.83
CA LYS A 179 12.70 5.36 -17.39
C LYS A 179 11.38 4.95 -16.74
N PRO A 180 10.26 4.86 -17.48
CA PRO A 180 8.98 4.40 -16.93
C PRO A 180 9.08 2.99 -16.35
N GLY A 181 8.45 2.77 -15.19
CA GLY A 181 8.44 1.48 -14.50
C GLY A 181 9.77 1.06 -13.86
N GLU A 182 10.79 1.93 -13.82
CA GLU A 182 12.03 1.65 -13.07
C GLU A 182 11.74 1.49 -11.57
N VAL A 183 10.87 2.34 -11.03
CA VAL A 183 10.35 2.24 -9.66
C VAL A 183 8.94 1.67 -9.73
N PRO A 184 8.69 0.46 -9.20
CA PRO A 184 7.33 -0.04 -9.11
C PRO A 184 6.53 0.82 -8.14
N GLY A 185 5.24 1.03 -8.41
CA GLY A 185 4.44 1.81 -7.50
C GLY A 185 2.99 2.00 -7.92
N LEU A 186 2.30 2.78 -7.11
CA LEU A 186 0.87 2.98 -7.12
C LEU A 186 0.57 4.46 -6.86
N ILE A 187 -0.23 5.07 -7.71
CA ILE A 187 -0.90 6.34 -7.42
C ILE A 187 -2.27 6.02 -6.82
N VAL A 188 -2.53 6.55 -5.63
CA VAL A 188 -3.79 6.38 -4.91
C VAL A 188 -4.56 7.70 -4.96
N GLY A 189 -5.61 7.74 -5.77
CA GLY A 189 -6.52 8.87 -5.89
C GLY A 189 -7.53 8.91 -4.74
N VAL A 190 -7.65 10.03 -4.03
CA VAL A 190 -8.58 10.20 -2.90
C VAL A 190 -9.51 11.39 -3.13
N GLY A 191 -10.77 11.28 -2.72
CA GLY A 191 -11.76 12.34 -2.89
C GLY A 191 -12.92 11.95 -3.80
N ASP A 192 -13.96 12.76 -3.74
CA ASP A 192 -15.12 12.62 -4.62
C ASP A 192 -14.87 13.27 -5.99
N MET A 193 -15.56 12.78 -7.01
CA MET A 193 -15.55 13.34 -8.37
C MET A 193 -16.32 14.66 -8.44
N LEU A 194 -17.22 14.90 -7.49
CA LEU A 194 -17.98 16.14 -7.39
C LEU A 194 -17.16 17.22 -6.66
N PRO A 195 -16.99 18.42 -7.26
CA PRO A 195 -16.22 19.49 -6.63
C PRO A 195 -16.84 19.96 -5.31
N SER A 196 -16.02 19.96 -4.27
CA SER A 196 -16.37 20.39 -2.92
C SER A 196 -15.49 21.58 -2.49
N PRO A 197 -16.00 22.47 -1.62
CA PRO A 197 -15.27 23.68 -1.23
C PRO A 197 -14.05 23.33 -0.37
N ILE A 198 -12.92 24.01 -0.63
CA ILE A 198 -11.66 23.78 0.08
C ILE A 198 -11.66 24.54 1.42
N PRO A 199 -11.57 23.85 2.58
CA PRO A 199 -11.53 24.53 3.87
C PRO A 199 -10.23 25.33 4.02
N LYS A 200 -10.36 26.62 4.33
CA LYS A 200 -9.24 27.48 4.71
C LYS A 200 -8.93 27.24 6.18
N ARG A 201 -7.66 27.04 6.50
CA ARG A 201 -7.18 26.88 7.88
C ARG A 201 -6.07 27.86 8.17
N ASP A 202 -5.97 28.28 9.43
CA ASP A 202 -4.82 29.05 9.90
C ASP A 202 -3.60 28.13 10.16
N PRO A 203 -2.41 28.68 10.45
CA PRO A 203 -1.22 27.89 10.73
C PRO A 203 -1.35 26.95 11.93
N GLN A 204 -2.28 27.21 12.86
CA GLN A 204 -2.56 26.34 14.00
C GLN A 204 -3.57 25.22 13.65
N GLY A 205 -4.14 25.23 12.44
CA GLY A 205 -5.12 24.27 11.96
C GLY A 205 -6.58 24.67 12.25
N ARG A 206 -6.83 25.87 12.79
CA ARG A 206 -8.18 26.35 13.08
C ARG A 206 -8.90 26.74 11.78
N PRO A 207 -10.22 26.45 11.65
CA PRO A 207 -10.97 26.78 10.45
C PRO A 207 -11.13 28.30 10.28
N LEU A 208 -10.93 28.79 9.06
CA LEU A 208 -11.10 30.19 8.64
C LEU A 208 -12.24 30.35 7.60
N GLY A 209 -13.03 29.31 7.38
CA GLY A 209 -14.05 29.26 6.33
C GLY A 209 -13.56 28.47 5.12
N PHE A 210 -13.93 28.92 3.92
CA PHE A 210 -13.59 28.26 2.65
C PHE A 210 -12.94 29.25 1.69
N TRP A 211 -12.09 28.75 0.80
CA TRP A 211 -11.54 29.55 -0.28
C TRP A 211 -12.63 30.02 -1.23
N ARG A 212 -12.52 31.27 -1.69
CA ARG A 212 -13.38 31.85 -2.72
C ARG A 212 -12.67 31.92 -4.07
N ALA A 213 -13.46 32.04 -5.13
CA ALA A 213 -12.94 32.11 -6.49
C ALA A 213 -11.97 33.29 -6.71
N ASP A 214 -12.20 34.40 -6.02
CA ASP A 214 -11.36 35.62 -6.07
C ASP A 214 -10.09 35.53 -5.20
N GLU A 215 -9.98 34.53 -4.33
CA GLU A 215 -8.84 34.33 -3.44
C GLU A 215 -7.81 33.32 -3.98
N VAL A 216 -8.10 32.65 -5.09
CA VAL A 216 -7.23 31.61 -5.67
C VAL A 216 -6.96 31.87 -7.15
N MET A 217 -5.80 31.43 -7.60
CA MET A 217 -5.43 31.51 -9.01
C MET A 217 -6.27 30.52 -9.83
N GLN A 218 -7.00 31.05 -10.82
CA GLN A 218 -7.89 30.24 -11.67
C GLN A 218 -7.20 29.68 -12.91
N THR A 219 -5.99 30.16 -13.24
CA THR A 219 -5.23 29.76 -14.41
C THR A 219 -3.74 29.74 -14.10
N ASP A 220 -2.98 28.99 -14.90
CA ASP A 220 -1.52 28.91 -14.80
C ASP A 220 -0.89 30.30 -14.96
N PRO A 221 -0.10 30.81 -13.99
CA PRO A 221 0.63 32.06 -14.16
C PRO A 221 1.51 32.09 -15.42
N ARG A 222 2.08 30.96 -15.85
CA ARG A 222 2.89 30.89 -17.09
C ARG A 222 2.05 31.10 -18.34
N SER A 223 0.76 30.74 -18.29
CA SER A 223 -0.15 30.95 -19.42
C SER A 223 -0.61 32.39 -19.58
N GLN A 224 -0.44 33.24 -18.55
CA GLN A 224 -0.82 34.65 -18.58
C GLN A 224 0.21 35.55 -19.29
N GLY A 225 1.35 34.99 -19.73
CA GLY A 225 2.45 35.76 -20.34
C GLY A 225 3.22 36.62 -19.33
N ARG A 226 4.24 37.36 -19.79
CA ARG A 226 4.85 38.40 -18.94
C ARG A 226 3.94 39.63 -18.95
N ALA A 227 3.91 40.40 -17.86
CA ALA A 227 3.06 41.60 -17.72
C ALA A 227 3.26 42.68 -18.83
N THR A 228 4.31 42.55 -19.66
CA THR A 228 4.63 43.42 -20.79
C THR A 228 4.30 42.81 -22.16
N SER A 229 3.76 41.59 -22.21
CA SER A 229 3.38 40.90 -23.44
C SER A 229 2.01 41.38 -23.91
N VAL A 230 1.86 41.67 -25.21
CA VAL A 230 0.59 42.10 -25.78
C VAL A 230 -0.42 40.95 -25.71
N PRO A 231 -1.70 41.20 -25.33
CA PRO A 231 -2.73 40.17 -25.36
C PRO A 231 -2.80 39.50 -26.74
N GLY A 232 -2.49 38.20 -26.80
CA GLY A 232 -2.51 37.42 -28.05
C GLY A 232 -1.16 37.10 -28.68
N GLU A 233 -0.04 37.55 -28.12
CA GLU A 233 1.28 37.12 -28.60
C GLU A 233 1.54 35.63 -28.26
N LYS A 234 1.77 34.84 -29.31
CA LYS A 234 2.18 33.43 -29.18
C LYS A 234 3.69 33.36 -29.00
N MET A 235 4.14 32.72 -27.92
CA MET A 235 5.55 32.37 -27.75
C MET A 235 6.00 31.42 -28.88
N VAL A 236 7.01 31.84 -29.65
CA VAL A 236 7.55 31.11 -30.83
C VAL A 236 8.47 29.93 -30.44
N ASP A 237 8.88 29.82 -29.17
CA ASP A 237 9.93 28.86 -28.76
C ASP A 237 9.42 27.51 -28.20
N GLY A 238 8.36 26.94 -28.76
CA GLY A 238 8.02 25.53 -28.51
C GLY A 238 7.45 24.90 -29.78
N PRO A 239 7.55 23.58 -29.97
CA PRO A 239 7.14 22.92 -31.21
C PRO A 239 5.77 23.41 -31.61
N ALA A 240 5.72 24.11 -32.75
CA ALA A 240 4.49 24.57 -33.36
C ALA A 240 3.62 23.35 -33.68
N ASP A 241 2.31 23.55 -33.64
CA ASP A 241 1.26 22.63 -34.07
C ASP A 241 0.80 21.61 -33.02
N GLY A 242 0.03 22.11 -32.04
CA GLY A 242 -0.82 21.26 -31.20
C GLY A 242 -2.14 21.94 -30.93
N VAL A 243 -3.24 21.25 -31.24
CA VAL A 243 -4.60 21.54 -30.73
C VAL A 243 -4.49 21.92 -29.25
N ALA A 244 -5.26 22.92 -28.80
CA ALA A 244 -5.32 23.28 -27.38
C ALA A 244 -5.56 22.00 -26.57
N ALA A 245 -4.48 21.46 -25.97
CA ALA A 245 -4.60 20.26 -25.19
C ALA A 245 -5.58 20.60 -24.07
N PRO A 246 -6.64 19.78 -23.86
CA PRO A 246 -7.54 20.02 -22.75
C PRO A 246 -6.68 20.14 -21.49
N MET A 247 -6.95 21.14 -20.65
CA MET A 247 -6.26 21.29 -19.38
C MET A 247 -6.66 20.13 -18.46
N LEU A 248 -6.03 18.98 -18.67
CA LEU A 248 -6.29 17.74 -17.96
C LEU A 248 -5.98 17.98 -16.48
N GLY A 249 -7.02 17.90 -15.64
CA GLY A 249 -6.91 18.17 -14.20
C GLY A 249 -7.24 19.61 -13.78
N ALA A 250 -7.36 20.57 -14.71
CA ALA A 250 -7.80 21.92 -14.40
C ALA A 250 -9.31 22.08 -14.53
N THR A 251 -9.90 22.99 -13.78
CA THR A 251 -11.26 23.49 -13.99
C THR A 251 -11.26 25.01 -13.84
N PRO A 252 -10.78 25.74 -14.87
CA PRO A 252 -10.63 27.18 -14.79
C PRO A 252 -11.89 27.88 -14.28
N GLY A 253 -11.74 28.74 -13.28
CA GLY A 253 -12.85 29.43 -12.61
C GLY A 253 -13.45 28.68 -11.40
N ARG A 254 -13.05 27.43 -11.15
CA ARG A 254 -13.54 26.60 -10.04
C ARG A 254 -12.44 26.10 -9.13
N GLU A 255 -11.25 26.68 -9.15
CA GLU A 255 -10.08 26.20 -8.39
C GLU A 255 -10.18 26.42 -6.87
N HIS A 256 -11.20 27.16 -6.44
CA HIS A 256 -11.57 27.28 -5.02
C HIS A 256 -12.35 26.04 -4.51
N LEU A 257 -12.75 25.18 -5.45
CA LEU A 257 -13.33 23.86 -5.21
C LEU A 257 -12.30 22.80 -5.60
N SER A 258 -12.43 21.63 -5.00
CA SER A 258 -11.59 20.48 -5.31
C SER A 258 -12.44 19.25 -5.59
N ALA A 259 -12.02 18.48 -6.57
CA ALA A 259 -12.53 17.14 -6.86
C ALA A 259 -11.34 16.24 -7.20
N LEU A 260 -11.51 14.94 -7.00
CA LEU A 260 -10.56 13.94 -7.48
C LEU A 260 -10.35 14.08 -8.99
N ARG A 261 -9.09 14.25 -9.39
CA ARG A 261 -8.67 14.33 -10.80
C ARG A 261 -8.29 12.96 -11.33
N GLU A 262 -9.23 12.02 -11.31
CA GLU A 262 -9.00 10.62 -11.67
C GLU A 262 -8.33 10.44 -13.05
N GLY A 263 -8.86 11.08 -14.10
CA GLY A 263 -8.29 10.98 -15.45
C GLY A 263 -6.87 11.56 -15.55
N TYR A 264 -6.56 12.58 -14.75
CA TYR A 264 -5.22 13.16 -14.68
C TYR A 264 -4.24 12.21 -13.99
N LEU A 265 -4.64 11.64 -12.85
CA LEU A 265 -3.82 10.67 -12.10
C LEU A 265 -3.58 9.38 -12.88
N GLN A 266 -4.56 8.91 -13.66
CA GLN A 266 -4.40 7.76 -14.56
C GLN A 266 -3.39 8.05 -15.67
N MET A 267 -3.42 9.25 -16.26
CA MET A 267 -2.45 9.66 -17.27
C MET A 267 -1.03 9.71 -16.68
N LEU A 268 -0.84 10.31 -15.50
CA LEU A 268 0.44 10.28 -14.80
C LEU A 268 0.89 8.83 -14.56
N ALA A 269 0.04 8.00 -13.97
CA ALA A 269 0.36 6.60 -13.72
C ALA A 269 0.86 5.87 -14.99
N GLN A 270 0.19 6.06 -16.13
CA GLN A 270 0.60 5.47 -17.41
C GLN A 270 1.96 5.97 -17.89
N GLU A 271 2.18 7.29 -17.83
CA GLU A 271 3.44 7.91 -18.28
C GLU A 271 4.64 7.47 -17.44
N GLN A 272 4.47 7.25 -16.13
CA GLN A 272 5.55 6.82 -15.23
C GLN A 272 5.65 5.30 -15.06
N GLY A 273 4.73 4.52 -15.66
CA GLY A 273 4.69 3.07 -15.50
C GLY A 273 4.24 2.60 -14.10
N LEU A 274 3.40 3.40 -13.43
CA LEU A 274 2.79 3.11 -12.14
C LEU A 274 1.37 2.55 -12.33
N SER A 275 0.86 1.86 -11.31
CA SER A 275 -0.56 1.51 -11.25
C SER A 275 -1.38 2.68 -10.70
N PHE A 276 -2.68 2.73 -11.00
CA PHE A 276 -3.61 3.68 -10.41
C PHE A 276 -4.70 2.96 -9.63
N LEU A 277 -5.03 3.46 -8.44
CA LEU A 277 -6.18 3.03 -7.64
C LEU A 277 -6.94 4.26 -7.18
N ARG A 278 -8.26 4.29 -7.40
CA ARG A 278 -9.15 5.20 -6.67
C ARG A 278 -9.47 4.60 -5.30
N LEU A 279 -9.15 5.32 -4.24
CA LEU A 279 -9.42 4.92 -2.87
C LEU A 279 -10.91 5.11 -2.57
N GLN A 280 -11.67 4.03 -2.60
CA GLN A 280 -13.08 4.00 -2.20
C GLN A 280 -13.31 3.19 -0.93
N THR A 281 -12.46 2.19 -0.69
CA THR A 281 -12.55 1.31 0.47
C THR A 281 -11.16 1.02 1.02
N PRO A 282 -11.01 0.88 2.36
CA PRO A 282 -9.74 0.44 2.96
C PRO A 282 -9.23 -0.89 2.39
N GLN A 283 -10.13 -1.83 2.10
CA GLN A 283 -9.78 -3.14 1.56
C GLN A 283 -9.21 -3.06 0.14
N GLY A 284 -9.66 -2.10 -0.67
CA GLY A 284 -9.08 -1.84 -1.99
C GLY A 284 -7.61 -1.42 -1.89
N LEU A 285 -7.27 -0.58 -0.91
CA LEU A 285 -5.89 -0.18 -0.66
C LEU A 285 -5.05 -1.35 -0.14
N GLU A 286 -5.59 -2.14 0.79
CA GLU A 286 -4.94 -3.35 1.31
C GLU A 286 -4.54 -4.29 0.16
N ALA A 287 -5.48 -4.61 -0.73
CA ALA A 287 -5.25 -5.49 -1.87
C ALA A 287 -4.21 -4.91 -2.85
N ALA A 288 -4.25 -3.60 -3.10
CA ALA A 288 -3.30 -2.95 -4.02
C ALA A 288 -1.88 -2.89 -3.46
N LEU A 289 -1.71 -2.65 -2.16
CA LEU A 289 -0.39 -2.67 -1.51
C LEU A 289 0.22 -4.07 -1.50
N MET A 290 -0.61 -5.10 -1.39
CA MET A 290 -0.19 -6.51 -1.43
C MET A 290 -0.25 -7.11 -2.85
N ALA A 291 -0.32 -6.28 -3.89
CA ALA A 291 -0.38 -6.77 -5.27
C ALA A 291 0.89 -7.54 -5.63
N PRO A 292 0.80 -8.68 -6.34
CA PRO A 292 1.98 -9.49 -6.71
C PRO A 292 3.07 -8.71 -7.45
N ALA A 293 2.71 -7.67 -8.19
CA ALA A 293 3.65 -6.78 -8.89
C ALA A 293 4.56 -5.97 -7.95
N LEU A 294 4.15 -5.77 -6.69
CA LEU A 294 4.91 -5.06 -5.65
C LEU A 294 5.65 -6.02 -4.71
N ALA A 295 5.47 -7.34 -4.86
CA ALA A 295 6.04 -8.33 -3.98
C ALA A 295 7.54 -8.54 -4.27
N LYS A 296 8.33 -8.61 -3.20
CA LYS A 296 9.71 -9.10 -3.25
C LYS A 296 9.77 -10.47 -2.59
N PRO A 297 10.50 -11.45 -3.16
CA PRO A 297 10.67 -12.74 -2.49
C PRO A 297 11.56 -12.58 -1.25
N LEU A 298 11.08 -13.06 -0.11
CA LEU A 298 11.88 -13.16 1.11
C LEU A 298 11.83 -14.60 1.65
N PRO A 299 12.98 -15.26 1.86
CA PRO A 299 13.01 -16.55 2.52
C PRO A 299 12.69 -16.35 4.01
N VAL A 300 11.52 -16.83 4.44
CA VAL A 300 11.10 -16.76 5.85
C VAL A 300 11.15 -18.17 6.44
N ARG A 301 11.88 -18.33 7.56
CA ARG A 301 11.84 -19.57 8.34
C ARG A 301 10.44 -19.74 8.92
N THR A 302 9.68 -20.68 8.37
CA THR A 302 8.37 -21.05 8.91
C THR A 302 8.56 -22.26 9.82
N GLY A 303 8.11 -22.16 11.07
CA GLY A 303 8.20 -23.26 12.04
C GLY A 303 7.38 -24.47 11.59
N GLY A 304 8.01 -25.64 11.53
CA GLY A 304 7.38 -26.90 11.15
C GLY A 304 6.55 -27.54 12.26
N ARG A 305 6.59 -27.00 13.48
CA ARG A 305 5.95 -27.58 14.68
C ARG A 305 4.48 -27.95 14.50
N THR A 306 3.67 -27.04 13.96
CA THR A 306 2.21 -27.26 13.79
C THR A 306 1.91 -28.32 12.73
N ALA A 307 2.64 -28.31 11.61
CA ALA A 307 2.51 -29.31 10.56
C ALA A 307 2.91 -30.70 11.08
N LEU A 308 4.05 -30.81 11.77
CA LEU A 308 4.52 -32.06 12.35
C LEU A 308 3.56 -32.59 13.43
N ALA A 309 3.02 -31.71 14.28
CA ALA A 309 2.01 -32.09 15.26
C ALA A 309 0.70 -32.58 14.62
N ALA A 310 0.26 -31.95 13.52
CA ALA A 310 -0.92 -32.39 12.78
C ALA A 310 -0.71 -33.77 12.12
N VAL A 311 0.46 -34.02 11.53
CA VAL A 311 0.81 -35.33 10.98
C VAL A 311 0.87 -36.39 12.09
N ALA A 312 1.47 -36.08 13.25
CA ALA A 312 1.48 -36.98 14.40
C ALA A 312 0.06 -37.33 14.88
N LEU A 313 -0.84 -36.34 14.94
CA LEU A 313 -2.25 -36.57 15.26
C LEU A 313 -2.93 -37.48 14.22
N GLY A 314 -2.66 -37.26 12.93
CA GLY A 314 -3.17 -38.11 11.85
C GLY A 314 -2.73 -39.57 11.99
N VAL A 315 -1.46 -39.81 12.35
CA VAL A 315 -0.93 -41.16 12.62
C VAL A 315 -1.63 -41.82 13.82
N LEU A 316 -1.90 -41.05 14.88
CA LEU A 316 -2.64 -41.53 16.06
C LEU A 316 -4.11 -41.85 15.73
N LEU A 317 -4.78 -41.02 14.94
CA LEU A 317 -6.15 -41.27 14.49
C LEU A 317 -6.21 -42.49 13.57
N LEU A 318 -5.26 -42.62 12.65
CA LEU A 318 -5.15 -43.77 11.75
C LEU A 318 -4.99 -45.07 12.55
N ARG A 319 -4.18 -45.06 13.62
CA ARG A 319 -4.07 -46.18 14.56
C ARG A 319 -5.42 -46.53 15.19
N TYR A 320 -6.22 -45.55 15.58
CA TYR A 320 -7.50 -45.79 16.25
C TYR A 320 -8.58 -46.30 15.27
N LEU A 321 -8.52 -45.86 14.01
CA LEU A 321 -9.50 -46.20 12.97
C LEU A 321 -9.22 -47.54 12.27
N LEU A 322 -7.95 -47.96 12.12
CA LEU A 322 -7.59 -49.22 11.45
C LEU A 322 -8.31 -50.47 12.02
N PRO A 323 -8.33 -50.67 13.36
CA PRO A 323 -9.01 -51.80 13.98
C PRO A 323 -10.54 -51.75 13.83
N TRP A 324 -11.10 -50.53 13.78
CA TRP A 324 -12.53 -50.33 13.59
C TRP A 324 -12.96 -50.68 12.16
N LEU A 325 -12.19 -50.28 11.14
CA LEU A 325 -12.42 -50.66 9.74
C LEU A 325 -12.21 -52.16 9.46
N HIS A 326 -11.29 -52.81 10.19
CA HIS A 326 -11.03 -54.25 10.04
C HIS A 326 -12.02 -55.15 10.79
N ARG A 327 -12.95 -54.58 11.58
CA ARG A 327 -14.09 -55.34 12.12
C ARG A 327 -15.07 -55.63 10.98
N ARG A 328 -14.83 -56.72 10.24
CA ARG A 328 -15.87 -57.31 9.38
C ARG A 328 -17.08 -57.68 10.25
N PRO A 329 -18.32 -57.31 9.85
CA PRO A 329 -19.51 -57.87 10.49
C PRO A 329 -19.43 -59.39 10.33
N ARG A 330 -19.45 -60.12 11.45
CA ARG A 330 -19.60 -61.58 11.40
C ARG A 330 -20.99 -61.86 10.82
N PRO A 331 -21.12 -62.58 9.69
CA PRO A 331 -22.43 -63.09 9.29
C PRO A 331 -22.91 -64.08 10.36
N ASN A 332 -24.14 -63.88 10.82
CA ASN A 332 -24.88 -64.82 11.67
C ASN A 332 -25.16 -66.13 10.92
#